data_AF-A0A933QT09-F1
#
_entry.id   AF-A0A933QT09-F1
#
_cell.length_a   1.000
_cell.length_b   1.000
_cell.length_c   1.000
_cell.angle_alpha   90.00
_cell.angle_beta   90.00
_cell.angle_gamma   90.00
#
_symmetry.space_group_name_H-M   'P 1'
#
loop_
_entity.id
_entity.type
_entity.pdbx_description
1 polymer ?
#
loop_
_entity_poly.entity_id
_entity_poly.type
_entity_poly.pdbx_seq_one_letter_code
_entity_poly.pdbx_strand_id
1 'polypeptide(L)'
;MKIGLTLSGGGFRATVFHLGVLARLAEENRLEDISFLSTVSGGSLCGALVFAQNGMQWPSSAYFIEKIIPQARKLLTTYDLEQNIIWRVLRNPLHIFETRGADLGALIGSRWRLRGKLCELPPHPRWLINATCYETGRNWHFERFLMGDRIFGYSFDPEVPLRDAVASSCGFPGLIGALTLKTHKATWFKFVDPTMIGSADEIQLRQSKTIPTQPLFPQLHLWDGGVFDNMGLEGVMDGINGWHHGIDFLIASDANSPVKNETYRMGMNAMMRIIVGIMMEQVLTLRKHQVAERTQNHGDRGTFVSITSSAKRILAGLDQPEVVEQICSQCLSEEQALLAADTATNLRRFSTEQFDNVFRHGFEVTNCMLFASYPKQFDHIDYAKSKSQKEMRQV
;
A
#
# COMPACT_ATOMS: atom_id res chain seq x y z
N MET A 1 9.09 19.82 0.21
CA MET A 1 9.66 18.58 0.76
C MET A 1 8.99 17.45 0.03
N LYS A 2 9.74 16.55 -0.61
CA LYS A 2 9.16 15.44 -1.37
C LYS A 2 8.95 14.23 -0.48
N ILE A 3 7.71 13.74 -0.39
CA ILE A 3 7.33 12.63 0.48
C ILE A 3 7.31 11.33 -0.33
N GLY A 4 8.08 10.35 0.14
CA GLY A 4 7.94 8.95 -0.26
C GLY A 4 6.95 8.27 0.68
N LEU A 5 5.97 7.56 0.15
CA LEU A 5 4.95 6.89 0.93
C LEU A 5 4.92 5.40 0.56
N THR A 6 5.07 4.53 1.56
CA THR A 6 4.81 3.10 1.37
C THR A 6 3.54 2.66 2.10
N LEU A 7 2.72 1.88 1.41
CA LEU A 7 1.44 1.37 1.91
C LEU A 7 1.46 -0.16 1.86
N SER A 8 1.58 -0.79 3.03
CA SER A 8 1.66 -2.25 3.13
C SER A 8 0.37 -2.98 2.73
N GLY A 9 0.48 -4.30 2.57
CA GLY A 9 -0.67 -5.19 2.40
C GLY A 9 -1.53 -5.38 3.66
N GLY A 10 -2.63 -6.12 3.51
CA GLY A 10 -3.59 -6.41 4.59
C GLY A 10 -5.08 -6.30 4.22
N GLY A 11 -5.42 -6.43 2.93
CA GLY A 11 -6.81 -6.38 2.45
C GLY A 11 -7.51 -5.04 2.71
N PHE A 12 -8.82 -5.07 2.93
CA PHE A 12 -9.60 -3.84 3.16
C PHE A 12 -9.26 -3.12 4.46
N ARG A 13 -8.81 -3.84 5.51
CA ARG A 13 -8.28 -3.17 6.72
C ARG A 13 -7.13 -2.24 6.36
N ALA A 14 -6.15 -2.74 5.61
CA ALA A 14 -5.03 -1.93 5.15
C ALA A 14 -5.50 -0.76 4.28
N THR A 15 -6.44 -1.01 3.35
CA THR A 15 -7.03 0.05 2.52
C THR A 15 -7.60 1.19 3.38
N VAL A 16 -8.42 0.87 4.38
CA VAL A 16 -9.08 1.88 5.22
C VAL A 16 -8.09 2.58 6.15
N PHE A 17 -7.13 1.84 6.73
CA PHE A 17 -6.10 2.40 7.58
C PHE A 17 -5.25 3.41 6.80
N HIS A 18 -4.81 3.05 5.60
CA HIS A 18 -4.02 3.90 4.71
C HIS A 18 -4.80 5.13 4.23
N LEU A 19 -6.11 5.03 4.02
CA LEU A 19 -6.95 6.22 3.77
C LEU A 19 -6.90 7.21 4.95
N GLY A 20 -6.82 6.73 6.19
CA GLY A 20 -6.61 7.55 7.38
C GLY A 20 -5.24 8.25 7.39
N VAL A 21 -4.19 7.53 7.00
CA VAL A 21 -2.82 8.08 6.84
C VAL A 21 -2.81 9.22 5.81
N LEU A 22 -3.40 8.98 4.63
CA LEU A 22 -3.52 9.99 3.57
C LEU A 22 -4.36 11.18 4.03
N ALA A 23 -5.43 10.94 4.80
CA ALA A 23 -6.25 12.02 5.34
C ALA A 23 -5.48 12.92 6.29
N ARG A 24 -4.61 12.35 7.14
CA ARG A 24 -3.76 13.16 8.01
C ARG A 24 -2.81 14.05 7.19
N LEU A 25 -2.21 13.53 6.12
CA LEU A 25 -1.37 14.35 5.23
C LEU A 25 -2.18 15.44 4.52
N ALA A 26 -3.40 15.10 4.09
CA ALA A 26 -4.28 16.04 3.42
C ALA A 26 -4.69 17.23 4.31
N GLU A 27 -4.84 17.04 5.63
CA GLU A 27 -5.17 18.16 6.54
C GLU A 27 -4.12 19.28 6.53
N GLU A 28 -2.86 18.98 6.19
CA GLU A 28 -1.78 19.97 6.08
C GLU A 28 -1.40 20.29 4.63
N ASN A 29 -2.24 19.93 3.66
CA ASN A 29 -1.96 20.09 2.24
C ASN A 29 -0.66 19.39 1.79
N ARG A 30 -0.36 18.22 2.39
CA ARG A 30 0.85 17.43 2.09
C ARG A 30 0.58 16.28 1.10
N LEU A 31 -0.65 16.10 0.64
CA LEU A 31 -0.95 15.05 -0.34
C LEU A 31 -0.29 15.34 -1.69
N GLU A 32 -0.16 16.62 -2.03
CA GLU A 32 0.53 17.17 -3.20
C GLU A 32 2.05 17.00 -3.12
N ASP A 33 2.60 16.89 -1.91
CA ASP A 33 4.03 16.69 -1.67
C ASP A 33 4.47 15.24 -1.87
N ILE A 34 3.51 14.30 -2.01
CA ILE A 34 3.82 12.89 -2.28
C ILE A 34 4.39 12.80 -3.70
N SER A 35 5.68 12.50 -3.78
CA SER A 35 6.43 12.35 -5.03
C SER A 35 6.51 10.89 -5.46
N PHE A 36 6.46 9.97 -4.50
CA PHE A 36 6.63 8.55 -4.70
C PHE A 36 5.64 7.77 -3.83
N LEU A 37 4.95 6.82 -4.43
CA LEU A 37 3.98 5.95 -3.80
C LEU A 37 4.36 4.50 -4.11
N SER A 38 4.65 3.69 -3.10
CA SER A 38 4.91 2.25 -3.26
C SER A 38 3.86 1.45 -2.51
N THR A 39 3.14 0.57 -3.19
CA THR A 39 1.98 -0.09 -2.62
C THR A 39 2.02 -1.59 -2.78
N VAL A 40 1.43 -2.28 -1.80
CA VAL A 40 1.29 -3.73 -1.80
C VAL A 40 -0.15 -4.10 -1.44
N SER A 41 -0.78 -5.00 -2.19
CA SER A 41 -2.07 -5.60 -1.85
C SER A 41 -3.14 -4.58 -1.38
N GLY A 42 -3.53 -4.57 -0.11
CA GLY A 42 -4.48 -3.60 0.46
C GLY A 42 -4.06 -2.12 0.32
N GLY A 43 -2.75 -1.83 0.30
CA GLY A 43 -2.22 -0.53 -0.09
C GLY A 43 -2.43 -0.22 -1.58
N SER A 44 -2.29 -1.22 -2.45
CA SER A 44 -2.55 -1.07 -3.89
C SER A 44 -4.03 -0.82 -4.16
N LEU A 45 -4.93 -1.44 -3.38
CA LEU A 45 -6.36 -1.12 -3.38
C LEU A 45 -6.63 0.33 -2.92
N CYS A 46 -5.91 0.83 -1.92
CA CYS A 46 -6.00 2.23 -1.48
C CYS A 46 -5.64 3.18 -2.63
N GLY A 47 -4.45 3.03 -3.22
CA GLY A 47 -4.01 3.83 -4.37
C GLY A 47 -5.02 3.75 -5.53
N ALA A 48 -5.47 2.55 -5.88
CA ALA A 48 -6.44 2.33 -6.94
C ALA A 48 -7.76 3.07 -6.70
N LEU A 49 -8.27 3.04 -5.47
CA LEU A 49 -9.48 3.74 -5.08
C LEU A 49 -9.30 5.26 -5.22
N VAL A 50 -8.18 5.80 -4.73
CA VAL A 50 -7.86 7.22 -4.80
C VAL A 50 -7.80 7.71 -6.25
N PHE A 51 -7.01 7.05 -7.10
CA PHE A 51 -6.92 7.39 -8.52
C PHE A 51 -8.27 7.23 -9.23
N ALA A 52 -9.03 6.15 -8.95
CA ALA A 52 -10.31 5.92 -9.61
C ALA A 52 -11.36 7.00 -9.28
N GLN A 53 -11.40 7.47 -8.02
CA GLN A 53 -12.35 8.50 -7.59
C GLN A 53 -11.99 9.92 -8.05
N ASN A 54 -10.83 10.09 -8.68
CA ASN A 54 -10.39 11.35 -9.28
C ASN A 54 -9.97 11.20 -10.74
N GLY A 55 -10.67 10.33 -11.49
CA GLY A 55 -10.50 10.25 -12.95
C GLY A 55 -9.09 9.84 -13.39
N MET A 56 -8.46 8.90 -12.68
CA MET A 56 -7.09 8.44 -12.90
C MET A 56 -6.01 9.51 -12.62
N GLN A 57 -6.33 10.54 -11.85
CA GLN A 57 -5.39 11.58 -11.42
C GLN A 57 -5.16 11.54 -9.90
N TRP A 58 -3.99 11.95 -9.46
CA TRP A 58 -3.75 12.16 -8.03
C TRP A 58 -4.49 13.41 -7.55
N PRO A 59 -5.24 13.34 -6.43
CA PRO A 59 -6.08 14.46 -5.99
C PRO A 59 -5.29 15.54 -5.24
N SER A 60 -5.85 16.74 -5.20
CA SER A 60 -5.47 17.71 -4.16
C SER A 60 -5.97 17.26 -2.79
N SER A 61 -5.33 17.76 -1.74
CA SER A 61 -5.70 17.48 -0.36
C SER A 61 -7.17 17.83 -0.07
N ALA A 62 -7.64 18.98 -0.55
CA ALA A 62 -9.03 19.40 -0.41
C ALA A 62 -10.00 18.44 -1.10
N TYR A 63 -9.72 18.06 -2.36
CA TYR A 63 -10.59 17.14 -3.10
C TYR A 63 -10.60 15.73 -2.48
N PHE A 64 -9.45 15.28 -1.99
CA PHE A 64 -9.34 14.01 -1.27
C PHE A 64 -10.26 13.99 -0.06
N ILE A 65 -10.19 15.03 0.77
CA ILE A 65 -10.99 15.15 1.98
C ILE A 65 -12.50 15.25 1.66
N GLU A 66 -12.87 16.15 0.76
CA GLU A 66 -14.27 16.49 0.51
C GLU A 66 -15.02 15.48 -0.35
N LYS A 67 -14.31 14.81 -1.27
CA LYS A 67 -14.91 13.91 -2.27
C LYS A 67 -14.39 12.49 -2.15
N ILE A 68 -13.10 12.24 -2.03
CA ILE A 68 -12.63 10.84 -2.08
C ILE A 68 -12.99 10.07 -0.80
N ILE A 69 -12.80 10.66 0.38
CA ILE A 69 -13.09 9.96 1.65
C ILE A 69 -14.56 9.54 1.76
N PRO A 70 -15.57 10.41 1.52
CA PRO A 70 -16.97 9.99 1.60
C PRO A 70 -17.33 8.90 0.58
N GLN A 71 -16.77 8.99 -0.64
CA GLN A 71 -16.97 7.99 -1.69
C GLN A 71 -16.33 6.65 -1.28
N ALA A 72 -15.11 6.67 -0.74
CA ALA A 72 -14.40 5.49 -0.26
C ALA A 72 -15.20 4.78 0.83
N ARG A 73 -15.68 5.55 1.82
CA ARG A 73 -16.54 5.05 2.90
C ARG A 73 -17.78 4.37 2.34
N LYS A 74 -18.48 5.01 1.39
CA LYS A 74 -19.67 4.43 0.75
C LYS A 74 -19.35 3.12 0.03
N LEU A 75 -18.28 3.09 -0.77
CA LEU A 75 -17.89 1.90 -1.54
C LEU A 75 -17.54 0.72 -0.63
N LEU A 76 -16.71 0.94 0.39
CA LEU A 76 -16.17 -0.11 1.25
C LEU A 76 -17.17 -0.64 2.29
N THR A 77 -18.23 0.13 2.58
CA THR A 77 -19.34 -0.30 3.46
C THR A 77 -20.52 -0.91 2.70
N THR A 78 -20.66 -0.60 1.41
CA THR A 78 -21.77 -1.11 0.59
C THR A 78 -21.42 -2.40 -0.15
N TYR A 79 -20.22 -2.49 -0.73
CA TYR A 79 -19.84 -3.57 -1.64
C TYR A 79 -18.94 -4.60 -0.98
N ASP A 80 -19.35 -5.87 -1.04
CA ASP A 80 -18.54 -7.01 -0.62
C ASP A 80 -17.83 -7.59 -1.85
N LEU A 81 -16.52 -7.35 -2.01
CA LEU A 81 -15.79 -7.85 -3.17
C LEU A 81 -15.56 -9.36 -3.07
N GLU A 82 -15.28 -9.87 -1.87
CA GLU A 82 -15.02 -11.29 -1.63
C GLU A 82 -16.21 -12.18 -2.01
N GLN A 83 -17.42 -11.85 -1.55
CA GLN A 83 -18.61 -12.61 -1.89
C GLN A 83 -18.88 -12.58 -3.39
N ASN A 84 -18.68 -11.44 -4.06
CA ASN A 84 -18.86 -11.34 -5.51
C ASN A 84 -17.85 -12.22 -6.29
N ILE A 85 -16.61 -12.35 -5.80
CA ILE A 85 -15.63 -13.28 -6.35
C ILE A 85 -16.11 -14.72 -6.16
N ILE A 86 -16.48 -15.11 -4.93
CA ILE A 86 -16.97 -16.47 -4.63
C ILE A 86 -18.19 -16.82 -5.51
N TRP A 87 -19.16 -15.93 -5.65
CA TRP A 87 -20.35 -16.15 -6.46
C TRP A 87 -20.04 -16.32 -7.95
N ARG A 88 -19.06 -15.58 -8.49
CA ARG A 88 -18.62 -15.76 -9.89
C ARG A 88 -17.96 -17.11 -10.10
N VAL A 89 -17.13 -17.54 -9.15
CA VAL A 89 -16.45 -18.85 -9.17
C VAL A 89 -17.47 -20.00 -9.13
N LEU A 90 -18.44 -19.96 -8.23
CA LEU A 90 -19.49 -20.98 -8.13
C LEU A 90 -20.35 -21.10 -9.40
N ARG A 91 -20.51 -19.98 -10.13
CA ARG A 91 -21.32 -19.95 -11.35
C ARG A 91 -20.57 -20.44 -12.58
N ASN A 92 -19.24 -20.55 -12.53
CA ASN A 92 -18.43 -20.95 -13.68
C ASN A 92 -17.29 -21.91 -13.27
N PRO A 93 -17.62 -23.17 -12.88
CA PRO A 93 -16.66 -24.09 -12.27
C PRO A 93 -15.52 -24.53 -13.21
N LEU A 94 -15.68 -24.40 -14.52
CA LEU A 94 -14.63 -24.68 -15.50
C LEU A 94 -13.47 -23.66 -15.46
N HIS A 95 -13.70 -22.46 -14.92
CA HIS A 95 -12.67 -21.43 -14.73
C HIS A 95 -11.93 -21.53 -13.37
N ILE A 96 -12.23 -22.55 -12.54
CA ILE A 96 -11.53 -22.77 -11.25
C ILE A 96 -10.02 -22.96 -11.43
N PHE A 97 -9.60 -23.46 -12.60
CA PHE A 97 -8.21 -23.69 -12.99
C PHE A 97 -7.56 -22.48 -13.71
N GLU A 98 -8.33 -21.44 -14.04
CA GLU A 98 -7.81 -20.19 -14.61
C GLU A 98 -7.42 -19.18 -13.51
N THR A 99 -6.61 -18.19 -13.87
CA THR A 99 -6.06 -17.20 -12.95
C THR A 99 -7.12 -16.24 -12.43
N ARG A 100 -7.62 -16.58 -11.23
CA ARG A 100 -8.59 -15.86 -10.38
C ARG A 100 -8.28 -14.36 -10.15
N GLY A 101 -7.05 -13.89 -10.39
CA GLY A 101 -6.69 -12.47 -10.32
C GLY A 101 -7.42 -11.57 -11.33
N ALA A 102 -7.74 -12.09 -12.52
CA ALA A 102 -8.46 -11.34 -13.54
C ALA A 102 -9.89 -10.96 -13.12
N ASP A 103 -10.55 -11.80 -12.33
CA ASP A 103 -11.89 -11.55 -11.81
C ASP A 103 -11.92 -10.39 -10.80
N LEU A 104 -10.91 -10.33 -9.92
CA LEU A 104 -10.74 -9.20 -9.01
C LEU A 104 -10.54 -7.90 -9.80
N GLY A 105 -9.66 -7.92 -10.80
CA GLY A 105 -9.42 -6.77 -11.68
C GLY A 105 -10.72 -6.29 -12.35
N ALA A 106 -11.54 -7.20 -12.86
CA ALA A 106 -12.83 -6.87 -13.46
C ALA A 106 -13.85 -6.29 -12.45
N LEU A 107 -13.88 -6.80 -11.21
CA LEU A 107 -14.76 -6.28 -10.15
C LEU A 107 -14.34 -4.87 -9.73
N ILE A 108 -13.04 -4.64 -9.50
CA ILE A 108 -12.52 -3.31 -9.18
C ILE A 108 -12.83 -2.35 -10.35
N GLY A 109 -12.54 -2.75 -11.60
CA GLY A 109 -12.78 -1.91 -12.77
C GLY A 109 -14.26 -1.53 -12.97
N SER A 110 -15.19 -2.42 -12.62
CA SER A 110 -16.63 -2.15 -12.74
C SER A 110 -17.20 -1.37 -11.55
N ARG A 111 -16.83 -1.71 -10.32
CA ARG A 111 -17.38 -1.12 -9.09
C ARG A 111 -16.73 0.20 -8.72
N TRP A 112 -15.41 0.31 -8.88
CA TRP A 112 -14.67 1.53 -8.52
C TRP A 112 -14.44 2.45 -9.73
N ARG A 113 -14.82 2.01 -10.93
CA ARG A 113 -14.67 2.74 -12.21
C ARG A 113 -13.21 2.93 -12.63
N LEU A 114 -12.33 2.02 -12.23
CA LEU A 114 -10.92 1.98 -12.63
C LEU A 114 -10.79 1.44 -14.08
N ARG A 115 -10.80 2.34 -15.08
CA ARG A 115 -10.88 1.98 -16.51
C ARG A 115 -9.68 2.38 -17.37
N GLY A 116 -8.57 2.84 -16.77
CA GLY A 116 -7.35 3.22 -17.51
C GLY A 116 -6.24 2.19 -17.51
N LYS A 117 -5.22 2.45 -18.34
CA LYS A 117 -3.94 1.71 -18.38
C LYS A 117 -2.93 2.31 -17.39
N LEU A 118 -1.91 1.54 -17.07
CA LEU A 118 -0.82 1.96 -16.19
C LEU A 118 -0.05 3.15 -16.79
N CYS A 119 0.24 3.13 -18.09
CA CYS A 119 0.93 4.20 -18.81
C CYS A 119 0.16 5.54 -18.93
N GLU A 120 -1.16 5.52 -18.64
CA GLU A 120 -2.02 6.71 -18.66
C GLU A 120 -2.02 7.47 -17.33
N LEU A 121 -1.43 6.92 -16.28
CA LEU A 121 -1.28 7.61 -15.00
C LEU A 121 -0.48 8.91 -15.15
N PRO A 122 -0.72 9.92 -14.30
CA PRO A 122 0.12 11.12 -14.26
C PRO A 122 1.56 10.75 -13.87
N PRO A 123 2.55 11.59 -14.24
CA PRO A 123 3.95 11.37 -13.85
C PRO A 123 4.20 11.50 -12.34
N HIS A 124 3.30 12.18 -11.61
CA HIS A 124 3.39 12.38 -10.16
C HIS A 124 2.07 12.07 -9.43
N PRO A 125 2.13 11.39 -8.27
CA PRO A 125 3.30 10.70 -7.75
C PRO A 125 3.72 9.55 -8.68
N ARG A 126 5.02 9.23 -8.67
CA ARG A 126 5.48 7.95 -9.23
C ARG A 126 4.84 6.84 -8.42
N TRP A 127 4.03 6.00 -9.05
CA TRP A 127 3.33 4.93 -8.35
C TRP A 127 3.87 3.56 -8.75
N LEU A 128 4.50 2.92 -7.79
CA LEU A 128 5.01 1.56 -7.86
C LEU A 128 4.02 0.59 -7.21
N ILE A 129 3.43 -0.29 -8.02
CA ILE A 129 2.56 -1.36 -7.55
C ILE A 129 3.39 -2.65 -7.54
N ASN A 130 3.58 -3.22 -6.36
CA ASN A 130 4.46 -4.37 -6.16
C ASN A 130 3.68 -5.69 -6.23
N ALA A 131 4.21 -6.65 -6.97
CA ALA A 131 3.72 -8.02 -7.06
C ALA A 131 4.89 -9.01 -6.92
N THR A 132 4.61 -10.30 -6.78
CA THR A 132 5.65 -11.33 -6.73
C THR A 132 5.61 -12.15 -8.02
N CYS A 133 6.70 -12.16 -8.79
CA CYS A 133 6.80 -13.05 -9.95
C CYS A 133 7.20 -14.46 -9.49
N TYR A 134 6.33 -15.43 -9.76
CA TYR A 134 6.55 -16.82 -9.39
C TYR A 134 7.80 -17.40 -10.07
N GLU A 135 7.94 -17.15 -11.37
CA GLU A 135 8.99 -17.73 -12.19
C GLU A 135 10.39 -17.26 -11.82
N THR A 136 10.54 -15.99 -11.42
CA THR A 136 11.83 -15.41 -11.05
C THR A 136 12.07 -15.39 -9.54
N GLY A 137 11.02 -15.54 -8.73
CA GLY A 137 11.08 -15.37 -7.28
C GLY A 137 11.50 -13.95 -6.87
N ARG A 138 11.20 -12.95 -7.70
CA ARG A 138 11.55 -11.53 -7.48
C ARG A 138 10.31 -10.65 -7.36
N ASN A 139 10.52 -9.48 -6.76
CA ASN A 139 9.55 -8.41 -6.80
C ASN A 139 9.37 -7.96 -8.25
N TRP A 140 8.11 -7.97 -8.67
CA TRP A 140 7.68 -7.49 -9.96
C TRP A 140 7.10 -6.10 -9.78
N HIS A 141 7.72 -5.14 -10.46
CA HIS A 141 7.32 -3.76 -10.39
C HIS A 141 6.38 -3.40 -11.53
N PHE A 142 5.25 -2.78 -11.19
CA PHE A 142 4.40 -2.08 -12.14
C PHE A 142 4.50 -0.58 -11.85
N GLU A 143 4.97 0.18 -12.82
CA GLU A 143 4.97 1.63 -12.82
C GLU A 143 4.46 2.16 -14.16
N ARG A 144 4.02 3.43 -14.19
CA ARG A 144 3.55 4.13 -15.39
C ARG A 144 4.42 3.86 -16.61
N PHE A 145 5.73 4.04 -16.50
CA PHE A 145 6.64 3.98 -17.64
C PHE A 145 7.48 2.70 -17.68
N LEU A 146 7.52 1.90 -16.62
CA LEU A 146 8.37 0.72 -16.52
C LEU A 146 7.64 -0.44 -15.84
N MET A 147 7.81 -1.64 -16.38
CA MET A 147 7.31 -2.88 -15.77
C MET A 147 8.39 -3.95 -15.83
N GLY A 148 8.56 -4.73 -14.76
CA GLY A 148 9.40 -5.94 -14.78
C GLY A 148 10.18 -6.21 -13.50
N ASP A 149 11.13 -7.15 -13.62
CA ASP A 149 12.07 -7.50 -12.56
C ASP A 149 13.48 -7.71 -13.14
N ARG A 150 14.50 -7.70 -12.27
CA ARG A 150 15.91 -7.75 -12.69
C ARG A 150 16.34 -9.06 -13.38
N ILE A 151 15.67 -10.17 -13.08
CA ILE A 151 15.96 -11.49 -13.65
C ILE A 151 15.24 -11.64 -14.99
N PHE A 152 13.94 -11.33 -15.04
CA PHE A 152 13.15 -11.43 -16.27
C PHE A 152 13.56 -10.39 -17.30
N GLY A 153 13.78 -9.16 -16.84
CA GLY A 153 13.92 -7.96 -17.66
C GLY A 153 12.73 -7.03 -17.51
N TYR A 154 12.83 -5.92 -18.23
CA TYR A 154 11.89 -4.79 -18.15
C TYR A 154 11.28 -4.49 -19.51
N SER A 155 10.11 -3.86 -19.47
CA SER A 155 9.44 -3.24 -20.62
C SER A 155 9.11 -1.80 -20.29
N PHE A 156 9.35 -0.89 -21.24
CA PHE A 156 8.85 0.47 -21.16
C PHE A 156 7.36 0.53 -21.53
N ASP A 157 6.70 1.60 -21.08
CA ASP A 157 5.34 2.01 -21.46
C ASP A 157 4.31 0.85 -21.42
N PRO A 158 4.20 0.16 -20.26
CA PRO A 158 3.34 -1.02 -20.14
C PRO A 158 1.87 -0.67 -20.44
N GLU A 159 1.33 -1.28 -21.48
CA GLU A 159 -0.11 -1.18 -21.83
C GLU A 159 -1.03 -2.00 -20.90
N VAL A 160 -0.53 -2.39 -19.73
CA VAL A 160 -1.25 -3.21 -18.76
C VAL A 160 -2.40 -2.38 -18.16
N PRO A 161 -3.64 -2.91 -18.12
CA PRO A 161 -4.74 -2.26 -17.41
C PRO A 161 -4.37 -2.05 -15.94
N LEU A 162 -4.60 -0.86 -15.40
CA LEU A 162 -4.24 -0.55 -14.01
C LEU A 162 -4.90 -1.50 -13.01
N ARG A 163 -6.15 -1.89 -13.30
CA ARG A 163 -6.90 -2.86 -12.49
C ARG A 163 -6.21 -4.24 -12.40
N ASP A 164 -5.48 -4.64 -13.44
CA ASP A 164 -4.81 -5.94 -13.51
C ASP A 164 -3.47 -5.87 -12.76
N ALA A 165 -2.75 -4.74 -12.84
CA ALA A 165 -1.57 -4.49 -11.99
C ALA A 165 -1.95 -4.52 -10.49
N VAL A 166 -3.03 -3.83 -10.11
CA VAL A 166 -3.56 -3.83 -8.74
C VAL A 166 -4.01 -5.23 -8.32
N ALA A 167 -4.75 -5.95 -9.18
CA ALA A 167 -5.19 -7.30 -8.88
C ALA A 167 -4.02 -8.29 -8.71
N SER A 168 -2.94 -8.13 -9.49
CA SER A 168 -1.71 -8.92 -9.35
C SER A 168 -1.09 -8.70 -7.96
N SER A 169 -1.03 -7.45 -7.51
CA SER A 169 -0.56 -7.07 -6.18
C SER A 169 -1.42 -7.63 -5.04
N CYS A 170 -2.68 -8.00 -5.30
CA CYS A 170 -3.62 -8.57 -4.35
C CYS A 170 -3.81 -10.09 -4.48
N GLY A 171 -3.05 -10.76 -5.37
CA GLY A 171 -3.24 -12.17 -5.71
C GLY A 171 -2.86 -13.13 -4.58
N PHE A 172 -3.54 -13.09 -3.43
CA PHE A 172 -3.17 -13.90 -2.27
C PHE A 172 -3.52 -15.39 -2.49
N PRO A 173 -2.61 -16.32 -2.14
CA PRO A 173 -2.84 -17.75 -2.25
C PRO A 173 -4.14 -18.23 -1.58
N GLY A 174 -4.93 -19.02 -2.30
CA GLY A 174 -6.19 -19.59 -1.83
C GLY A 174 -7.42 -18.70 -2.03
N LEU A 175 -7.29 -17.38 -1.98
CA LEU A 175 -8.41 -16.44 -2.16
C LEU A 175 -8.56 -15.97 -3.61
N ILE A 176 -7.57 -15.22 -4.11
CA ILE A 176 -7.63 -14.54 -5.43
C ILE A 176 -6.71 -15.21 -6.44
N GLY A 177 -5.71 -16.00 -6.04
CA GLY A 177 -4.81 -16.68 -6.98
C GLY A 177 -3.92 -15.73 -7.79
N ALA A 178 -3.05 -16.31 -8.62
CA ALA A 178 -2.16 -15.53 -9.48
C ALA A 178 -2.93 -14.81 -10.59
N LEU A 179 -2.32 -13.76 -11.15
CA LEU A 179 -2.68 -13.18 -12.44
C LEU A 179 -1.67 -13.61 -13.50
N THR A 180 -2.15 -14.02 -14.67
CA THR A 180 -1.27 -14.40 -15.79
C THR A 180 -0.98 -13.21 -16.71
N LEU A 181 0.29 -12.86 -16.85
CA LEU A 181 0.75 -11.85 -17.82
C LEU A 181 1.32 -12.55 -19.07
N LYS A 182 0.79 -12.22 -20.26
CA LYS A 182 1.29 -12.73 -21.55
C LYS A 182 2.47 -11.88 -22.02
N THR A 183 3.65 -12.48 -22.17
CA THR A 183 4.91 -11.74 -22.34
C THR A 183 5.15 -11.25 -23.78
N HIS A 184 4.57 -11.94 -24.78
CA HIS A 184 4.69 -11.57 -26.20
C HIS A 184 4.02 -10.25 -26.59
N LYS A 185 3.24 -9.64 -25.69
CA LYS A 185 2.59 -8.34 -25.92
C LYS A 185 3.51 -7.14 -25.67
N ALA A 186 4.71 -7.40 -25.15
CA ALA A 186 5.67 -6.37 -24.76
C ALA A 186 7.06 -6.69 -25.33
N THR A 187 7.88 -5.66 -25.48
CA THR A 187 9.30 -5.78 -25.81
C THR A 187 10.12 -5.75 -24.54
N TRP A 188 11.13 -6.62 -24.45
CA TRP A 188 11.89 -6.81 -23.22
C TRP A 188 13.35 -6.43 -23.39
N PHE A 189 13.91 -5.85 -22.33
CA PHE A 189 15.33 -5.52 -22.25
C PHE A 189 15.84 -5.67 -20.81
N LYS A 190 17.16 -5.66 -20.64
CA LYS A 190 17.82 -5.55 -19.34
C LYS A 190 18.70 -4.32 -19.29
N PHE A 191 18.76 -3.66 -18.15
CA PHE A 191 19.72 -2.58 -17.93
C PHE A 191 21.13 -3.16 -17.80
N VAL A 192 22.12 -2.51 -18.41
CA VAL A 192 23.53 -2.88 -18.25
C VAL A 192 23.99 -2.64 -16.80
N ASP A 193 23.53 -1.54 -16.21
CA ASP A 193 23.70 -1.24 -14.80
C ASP A 193 22.33 -1.29 -14.09
N PRO A 194 22.00 -2.40 -13.41
CA PRO A 194 20.72 -2.54 -12.73
C PRO A 194 20.64 -1.77 -11.41
N THR A 195 21.75 -1.18 -10.91
CA THR A 195 21.76 -0.43 -9.65
C THR A 195 21.03 0.92 -9.75
N MET A 196 20.77 1.37 -10.98
CA MET A 196 19.99 2.57 -11.28
C MET A 196 18.48 2.40 -11.04
N ILE A 197 18.01 1.16 -10.89
CA ILE A 197 16.58 0.85 -10.81
C ILE A 197 16.09 1.22 -9.40
N GLY A 198 15.17 2.19 -9.35
CA GLY A 198 14.67 2.78 -8.10
C GLY A 198 15.33 4.12 -7.79
N SER A 199 16.64 4.26 -7.96
CA SER A 199 17.38 5.51 -7.71
C SER A 199 17.30 6.53 -8.85
N ALA A 200 16.93 6.10 -10.05
CA ALA A 200 16.82 6.97 -11.21
C ALA A 200 15.37 7.41 -11.52
N ASP A 201 15.21 8.60 -12.09
CA ASP A 201 13.94 9.07 -12.63
C ASP A 201 13.63 8.49 -14.03
N GLU A 202 12.44 8.77 -14.55
CA GLU A 202 12.02 8.28 -15.87
C GLU A 202 12.99 8.68 -17.00
N ILE A 203 13.49 9.92 -16.96
CA ILE A 203 14.37 10.46 -18.00
C ILE A 203 15.71 9.71 -17.98
N GLN A 204 16.28 9.55 -16.79
CA GLN A 204 17.54 8.85 -16.57
C GLN A 204 17.43 7.36 -16.97
N LEU A 205 16.33 6.69 -16.61
CA LEU A 205 16.10 5.29 -16.98
C LEU A 205 15.97 5.12 -18.49
N ARG A 206 15.28 6.02 -19.19
CA ARG A 206 15.15 5.97 -20.65
C ARG A 206 16.46 6.24 -21.39
N GLN A 207 17.38 6.99 -20.79
CA GLN A 207 18.71 7.25 -21.35
C GLN A 207 19.75 6.17 -21.01
N SER A 208 19.41 5.26 -20.10
CA SER A 208 20.31 4.21 -19.64
C SER A 208 20.61 3.18 -20.74
N LYS A 209 21.80 2.60 -20.72
CA LYS A 209 22.18 1.54 -21.66
C LYS A 209 21.39 0.27 -21.37
N THR A 210 20.75 -0.28 -22.40
CA THR A 210 19.94 -1.49 -22.33
C THR A 210 20.41 -2.55 -23.32
N ILE A 211 20.15 -3.81 -22.99
CA ILE A 211 20.39 -4.97 -23.84
C ILE A 211 19.03 -5.63 -24.12
N PRO A 212 18.58 -5.71 -25.37
CA PRO A 212 17.36 -6.43 -25.72
C PRO A 212 17.43 -7.89 -25.23
N THR A 213 16.34 -8.39 -24.66
CA THR A 213 16.24 -9.79 -24.22
C THR A 213 14.98 -10.43 -24.77
N GLN A 214 15.05 -11.72 -25.04
CA GLN A 214 13.83 -12.50 -25.24
C GLN A 214 13.19 -12.81 -23.88
N PRO A 215 11.86 -12.86 -23.80
CA PRO A 215 11.18 -13.23 -22.56
C PRO A 215 11.57 -14.67 -22.17
N LEU A 216 11.97 -14.87 -20.91
CA LEU A 216 12.37 -16.20 -20.40
C LEU A 216 11.24 -17.23 -20.47
N PHE A 217 9.99 -16.75 -20.39
CA PHE A 217 8.78 -17.56 -20.38
C PHE A 217 7.71 -16.89 -21.26
N PRO A 218 6.84 -17.66 -21.94
CA PRO A 218 5.76 -17.11 -22.77
C PRO A 218 4.65 -16.44 -21.95
N GLN A 219 4.55 -16.79 -20.66
CA GLN A 219 3.60 -16.25 -19.70
C GLN A 219 4.27 -16.20 -18.32
N LEU A 220 3.83 -15.27 -17.48
CA LEU A 220 4.26 -15.11 -16.09
C LEU A 220 3.07 -15.20 -15.13
N HIS A 221 3.30 -15.74 -13.94
CA HIS A 221 2.31 -15.82 -12.87
C HIS A 221 2.68 -14.85 -11.73
N LEU A 222 1.87 -13.82 -11.59
CA LEU A 222 2.08 -12.75 -10.62
C LEU A 222 1.16 -12.96 -9.41
N TRP A 223 1.77 -13.04 -8.24
CA TRP A 223 1.12 -13.20 -6.94
C TRP A 223 1.18 -11.90 -6.13
N ASP A 224 0.47 -11.89 -4.99
CA ASP A 224 0.50 -10.78 -4.04
C ASP A 224 1.95 -10.33 -3.73
N GLY A 225 2.19 -9.02 -3.76
CA GLY A 225 3.52 -8.45 -3.49
C GLY A 225 4.00 -8.71 -2.07
N GLY A 226 3.09 -8.99 -1.16
CA GLY A 226 3.36 -9.29 0.23
C GLY A 226 4.21 -10.54 0.44
N VAL A 227 4.19 -11.48 -0.53
CA VAL A 227 5.04 -12.68 -0.49
C VAL A 227 6.53 -12.32 -0.54
N PHE A 228 6.90 -11.27 -1.28
CA PHE A 228 8.28 -10.84 -1.41
C PHE A 228 8.63 -9.67 -0.46
N ASP A 229 7.86 -8.59 -0.52
CA ASP A 229 8.04 -7.39 0.30
C ASP A 229 6.71 -6.73 0.60
N ASN A 230 6.14 -7.08 1.75
CA ASN A 230 4.83 -6.58 2.16
C ASN A 230 4.80 -5.10 2.55
N MET A 231 5.95 -4.45 2.72
CA MET A 231 6.01 -3.02 2.96
C MET A 231 6.28 -2.22 1.68
N GLY A 232 6.63 -2.87 0.57
CA GLY A 232 7.00 -2.21 -0.68
C GLY A 232 8.21 -1.27 -0.52
N LEU A 233 9.14 -1.61 0.38
CA LEU A 233 10.31 -0.80 0.69
C LEU A 233 11.42 -0.94 -0.34
N GLU A 234 11.59 -2.11 -0.96
CA GLU A 234 12.65 -2.35 -1.96
C GLU A 234 12.63 -1.31 -3.09
N GLY A 235 11.44 -0.85 -3.48
CA GLY A 235 11.28 0.13 -4.54
C GLY A 235 11.41 1.59 -4.14
N VAL A 236 11.69 1.90 -2.87
CA VAL A 236 11.84 3.28 -2.35
C VAL A 236 13.15 3.51 -1.60
N MET A 237 13.90 2.46 -1.28
CA MET A 237 15.13 2.57 -0.52
C MET A 237 16.20 1.57 -0.96
N ASP A 238 17.45 2.02 -0.86
CA ASP A 238 18.64 1.20 -0.86
C ASP A 238 19.23 1.19 0.56
N GLY A 239 19.59 0.02 1.09
CA GLY A 239 20.10 -0.09 2.46
C GLY A 239 21.40 0.70 2.70
N ILE A 240 22.19 0.92 1.66
CA ILE A 240 23.48 1.62 1.68
C ILE A 240 23.27 3.10 1.40
N ASN A 241 22.53 3.44 0.34
CA ASN A 241 22.42 4.81 -0.17
C ASN A 241 21.23 5.60 0.37
N GLY A 242 20.28 4.94 1.05
CA GLY A 242 19.12 5.58 1.66
C GLY A 242 17.90 5.63 0.76
N TRP A 243 17.10 6.68 0.91
CA TRP A 243 15.90 6.85 0.12
C TRP A 243 16.25 7.10 -1.35
N HIS A 244 15.43 6.55 -2.24
CA HIS A 244 15.61 6.76 -3.66
C HIS A 244 15.38 8.22 -4.07
N HIS A 245 15.92 8.59 -5.25
CA HIS A 245 15.87 9.95 -5.75
C HIS A 245 14.43 10.47 -5.83
N GLY A 246 14.24 11.70 -5.34
CA GLY A 246 12.93 12.34 -5.26
C GLY A 246 12.18 12.04 -3.98
N ILE A 247 12.78 11.38 -2.99
CA ILE A 247 12.24 11.20 -1.63
C ILE A 247 13.14 11.93 -0.63
N ASP A 248 12.62 13.01 -0.04
CA ASP A 248 13.30 13.75 1.04
C ASP A 248 12.86 13.27 2.43
N PHE A 249 11.66 12.68 2.51
CA PHE A 249 11.03 12.22 3.73
C PHE A 249 10.21 10.96 3.48
N LEU A 250 10.56 9.84 4.12
CA LEU A 250 9.83 8.57 3.95
C LEU A 250 8.76 8.40 5.04
N ILE A 251 7.53 8.07 4.65
CA ILE A 251 6.49 7.56 5.56
C ILE A 251 6.24 6.10 5.18
N ALA A 252 6.64 5.18 6.05
CA ALA A 252 6.37 3.76 5.87
C ALA A 252 5.15 3.35 6.68
N SER A 253 4.03 3.04 6.02
CA SER A 253 2.77 2.68 6.69
C SER A 253 2.53 1.17 6.68
N ASP A 254 2.45 0.60 7.88
CA ASP A 254 2.24 -0.81 8.15
C ASP A 254 0.85 -1.09 8.74
N ALA A 255 0.05 -1.80 7.96
CA ALA A 255 -1.28 -2.25 8.32
C ALA A 255 -1.36 -3.77 8.58
N ASN A 256 -0.23 -4.42 8.86
CA ASN A 256 -0.19 -5.85 9.18
C ASN A 256 -0.86 -6.20 10.51
N SER A 257 -1.40 -7.42 10.55
CA SER A 257 -2.06 -7.91 11.75
C SER A 257 -1.04 -8.10 12.86
N PRO A 258 -1.38 -7.83 14.12
CA PRO A 258 -0.51 -8.21 15.23
C PRO A 258 -0.32 -9.73 15.26
N VAL A 259 0.87 -10.16 15.69
CA VAL A 259 1.15 -11.57 15.92
C VAL A 259 0.28 -12.06 17.07
N LYS A 260 -0.59 -13.03 16.78
CA LYS A 260 -1.39 -13.71 17.80
C LYS A 260 -0.67 -14.94 18.31
N ASN A 261 -0.75 -15.16 19.62
CA ASN A 261 -0.39 -16.44 20.23
C ASN A 261 -1.42 -17.48 19.77
N GLU A 262 -0.94 -18.58 19.18
CA GLU A 262 -1.78 -19.65 18.67
C GLU A 262 -1.30 -20.99 19.22
N THR A 263 -2.23 -21.89 19.50
CA THR A 263 -1.90 -23.28 19.84
C THR A 263 -1.36 -24.01 18.62
N TYR A 264 -0.43 -24.96 18.85
CA TYR A 264 0.12 -25.77 17.77
C TYR A 264 -0.99 -26.55 17.06
N ARG A 265 -0.97 -26.51 15.72
CA ARG A 265 -1.86 -27.26 14.84
C ARG A 265 -1.01 -28.18 13.97
N MET A 266 -1.61 -29.23 13.40
CA MET A 266 -0.92 -30.17 12.50
C MET A 266 -1.30 -29.96 11.03
N GLY A 267 -0.50 -30.52 10.13
CA GLY A 267 -0.75 -30.55 8.69
C GLY A 267 -0.62 -29.19 8.01
N MET A 268 -1.48 -28.93 7.02
CA MET A 268 -1.42 -27.70 6.20
C MET A 268 -1.55 -26.42 7.03
N ASN A 269 -2.30 -26.45 8.14
CA ASN A 269 -2.42 -25.31 9.05
C ASN A 269 -1.09 -24.96 9.72
N ALA A 270 -0.30 -25.97 10.11
CA ALA A 270 1.03 -25.77 10.68
C ALA A 270 1.97 -25.14 9.65
N MET A 271 1.96 -25.68 8.43
CA MET A 271 2.77 -25.20 7.31
C MET A 271 2.44 -23.74 6.97
N MET A 272 1.16 -23.40 6.87
CA MET A 272 0.71 -22.02 6.62
C MET A 272 1.10 -21.08 7.77
N ARG A 273 0.99 -21.51 9.02
CA ARG A 273 1.45 -20.72 10.18
C ARG A 273 2.96 -20.46 10.11
N ILE A 274 3.76 -21.46 9.74
CA ILE A 274 5.22 -21.31 9.61
C ILE A 274 5.55 -20.32 8.47
N ILE A 275 5.00 -20.53 7.28
CA ILE A 275 5.34 -19.72 6.10
C ILE A 275 4.79 -18.31 6.23
N VAL A 276 3.47 -18.16 6.40
CA VAL A 276 2.79 -16.87 6.38
C VAL A 276 2.82 -16.18 7.74
N GLY A 277 2.70 -16.93 8.84
CA GLY A 277 2.60 -16.35 10.18
C GLY A 277 3.94 -16.12 10.88
N ILE A 278 5.00 -16.84 10.51
CA ILE A 278 6.32 -16.74 11.17
C ILE A 278 7.37 -16.21 10.20
N MET A 279 7.62 -16.88 9.07
CA MET A 279 8.69 -16.48 8.14
C MET A 279 8.42 -15.10 7.52
N MET A 280 7.22 -14.86 6.97
CA MET A 280 6.88 -13.56 6.40
C MET A 280 6.91 -12.44 7.45
N GLU A 281 6.50 -12.72 8.69
CA GLU A 281 6.57 -11.76 9.81
C GLU A 281 8.02 -11.40 10.17
N GLN A 282 8.94 -12.37 10.12
CA GLN A 282 10.36 -12.11 10.32
C GLN A 282 10.93 -11.20 9.23
N VAL A 283 10.57 -11.44 7.96
CA VAL A 283 10.97 -10.56 6.85
C VAL A 283 10.43 -9.14 7.07
N LEU A 284 9.16 -9.01 7.44
CA LEU A 284 8.54 -7.73 7.77
C LEU A 284 9.27 -7.01 8.92
N THR A 285 9.60 -7.74 9.99
CA THR A 285 10.33 -7.20 11.14
C THR A 285 11.71 -6.69 10.75
N LEU A 286 12.45 -7.43 9.92
CA LEU A 286 13.75 -7.00 9.40
C LEU A 286 13.64 -5.72 8.56
N ARG A 287 12.59 -5.58 7.75
CA ARG A 287 12.33 -4.35 6.98
C ARG A 287 12.04 -3.14 7.87
N LYS A 288 11.29 -3.33 8.96
CA LYS A 288 11.06 -2.28 9.97
C LYS A 288 12.37 -1.84 10.62
N HIS A 289 13.24 -2.79 10.98
CA HIS A 289 14.56 -2.47 11.53
C HIS A 289 15.41 -1.69 10.54
N GLN A 290 15.36 -2.02 9.24
CA GLN A 290 16.08 -1.24 8.21
C GLN A 290 15.62 0.22 8.16
N VAL A 291 14.30 0.48 8.20
CA VAL A 291 13.79 1.85 8.23
C VAL A 291 14.22 2.57 9.51
N ALA A 292 14.10 1.92 10.66
CA ALA A 292 14.52 2.49 11.95
C ALA A 292 16.03 2.79 11.99
N GLU A 293 16.86 1.89 11.47
CA GLU A 293 18.32 2.05 11.38
C GLU A 293 18.67 3.29 10.55
N ARG A 294 18.05 3.43 9.37
CA ARG A 294 18.26 4.58 8.49
C ARG A 294 17.85 5.90 9.16
N THR A 295 16.68 5.92 9.82
CA THR A 295 16.19 7.16 10.45
C THR A 295 16.92 7.54 11.72
N GLN A 296 17.36 6.57 12.53
CA GLN A 296 18.03 6.84 13.81
C GLN A 296 19.55 7.00 13.68
N ASN A 297 20.20 6.16 12.88
CA ASN A 297 21.67 6.08 12.82
C ASN A 297 22.28 6.70 11.56
N HIS A 298 21.56 6.72 10.43
CA HIS A 298 22.05 7.32 9.18
C HIS A 298 21.53 8.74 8.93
N GLY A 299 20.64 9.24 9.78
CA GLY A 299 20.10 10.61 9.70
C GLY A 299 19.12 10.83 8.56
N ASP A 300 18.62 9.76 7.91
CA ASP A 300 17.59 9.91 6.90
C ASP A 300 16.28 10.35 7.54
N ARG A 301 15.56 11.23 6.85
CA ARG A 301 14.33 11.77 7.39
C ARG A 301 13.17 10.85 7.05
N GLY A 302 12.38 10.47 8.03
CA GLY A 302 11.23 9.62 7.81
C GLY A 302 10.67 9.04 9.08
N THR A 303 9.52 8.39 8.96
CA THR A 303 8.87 7.75 10.08
C THR A 303 8.16 6.47 9.67
N PHE A 304 7.83 5.67 10.67
CA PHE A 304 7.16 4.39 10.54
C PHE A 304 5.83 4.43 11.30
N VAL A 305 4.73 4.20 10.59
CA VAL A 305 3.37 4.22 11.13
C VAL A 305 2.87 2.79 11.17
N SER A 306 2.40 2.32 12.34
CA SER A 306 1.90 0.95 12.49
C SER A 306 0.48 0.92 13.04
N ILE A 307 -0.37 0.10 12.43
CA ILE A 307 -1.72 -0.21 12.92
C ILE A 307 -1.70 -0.88 14.29
N THR A 308 -0.60 -1.52 14.69
CA THR A 308 -0.46 -2.16 16.01
C THR A 308 -0.03 -1.19 17.12
N SER A 309 0.21 0.08 16.76
CA SER A 309 0.56 1.14 17.72
C SER A 309 -0.70 1.84 18.26
N SER A 310 -0.49 2.84 19.12
CA SER A 310 -1.55 3.72 19.64
C SER A 310 -0.95 5.09 19.99
N ALA A 311 -1.80 6.12 20.08
CA ALA A 311 -1.37 7.47 20.49
C ALA A 311 -0.58 7.42 21.81
N LYS A 312 -1.10 6.70 22.81
CA LYS A 312 -0.46 6.51 24.11
C LYS A 312 0.93 5.87 24.02
N ARG A 313 1.10 4.84 23.18
CA ARG A 313 2.41 4.19 22.99
C ARG A 313 3.43 5.08 22.30
N ILE A 314 2.99 5.84 21.30
CA ILE A 314 3.86 6.75 20.54
C ILE A 314 4.32 7.91 21.42
N LEU A 315 3.40 8.50 22.16
CA LEU A 315 3.64 9.72 22.94
C LEU A 315 4.30 9.44 24.30
N ALA A 316 4.41 8.18 24.73
CA ALA A 316 5.02 7.80 26.00
C ALA A 316 6.48 8.27 26.17
N GLY A 317 7.19 8.52 25.07
CA GLY A 317 8.57 9.01 25.07
C GLY A 317 8.71 10.53 25.12
N LEU A 318 7.62 11.30 25.08
CA LEU A 318 7.67 12.77 25.13
C LEU A 318 7.78 13.28 26.57
N ASP A 319 8.72 14.19 26.80
CA ASP A 319 8.96 14.84 28.10
C ASP A 319 7.97 15.99 28.37
N GLN A 320 6.67 15.75 28.12
CA GLN A 320 5.57 16.73 28.25
C GLN A 320 4.27 16.04 28.68
N PRO A 321 4.16 15.58 29.94
CA PRO A 321 3.06 14.71 30.39
C PRO A 321 1.67 15.33 30.24
N GLU A 322 1.53 16.64 30.47
CA GLU A 322 0.26 17.35 30.31
C GLU A 322 -0.23 17.36 28.85
N VAL A 323 0.69 17.58 27.91
CA VAL A 323 0.39 17.55 26.47
C VAL A 323 0.03 16.13 26.02
N VAL A 324 0.77 15.13 26.53
CA VAL A 324 0.50 13.71 26.25
C VAL A 324 -0.90 13.31 26.74
N GLU A 325 -1.26 13.68 27.97
CA GLU A 325 -2.57 13.39 28.53
C GLU A 325 -3.69 14.08 27.75
N GLN A 326 -3.50 15.36 27.40
CA GLN A 326 -4.46 16.12 26.60
C GLN A 326 -4.69 15.46 25.22
N ILE A 327 -3.62 15.10 24.51
CA ILE A 327 -3.73 14.45 23.20
C ILE A 327 -4.37 13.07 23.34
N CYS A 328 -3.89 12.23 24.27
CA CYS A 328 -4.40 10.88 24.46
C CYS A 328 -5.89 10.86 24.82
N SER A 329 -6.38 11.86 25.57
CA SER A 329 -7.82 11.97 25.90
C SER A 329 -8.71 12.22 24.68
N GLN A 330 -8.15 12.72 23.58
CA GLN A 330 -8.85 13.02 22.33
C GLN A 330 -8.69 11.91 21.28
N CYS A 331 -7.75 10.99 21.47
CA CYS A 331 -7.51 9.85 20.58
C CYS A 331 -8.37 8.64 20.95
N LEU A 332 -8.38 7.63 20.08
CA LEU A 332 -8.91 6.31 20.37
C LEU A 332 -8.22 5.70 21.59
N SER A 333 -9.01 5.00 22.41
CA SER A 333 -8.47 4.20 23.52
C SER A 333 -7.58 3.07 23.00
N GLU A 334 -6.72 2.51 23.85
CA GLU A 334 -5.92 1.34 23.46
C GLU A 334 -6.79 0.15 23.03
N GLU A 335 -7.97 -0.01 23.62
CA GLU A 335 -8.94 -1.05 23.24
C GLU A 335 -9.51 -0.82 21.84
N GLN A 336 -9.88 0.42 21.51
CA GLN A 336 -10.38 0.78 20.18
C GLN A 336 -9.29 0.66 19.10
N ALA A 337 -8.05 1.04 19.43
CA ALA A 337 -6.89 0.85 18.57
C ALA A 337 -6.61 -0.64 18.31
N LEU A 338 -6.71 -1.49 19.34
CA LEU A 338 -6.61 -2.95 19.20
C LEU A 338 -7.74 -3.51 18.34
N LEU A 339 -8.97 -3.03 18.50
CA LEU A 339 -10.11 -3.44 17.67
C LEU A 339 -9.89 -3.07 16.18
N ALA A 340 -9.32 -1.89 15.91
CA ALA A 340 -8.94 -1.50 14.56
C ALA A 340 -7.87 -2.44 13.98
N ALA A 341 -6.82 -2.75 14.77
CA ALA A 341 -5.75 -3.66 14.38
C ALA A 341 -6.24 -5.10 14.17
N ASP A 342 -7.23 -5.55 14.93
CA ASP A 342 -7.77 -6.92 14.87
C ASP A 342 -8.80 -7.14 13.75
N THR A 343 -9.19 -6.07 13.05
CA THR A 343 -10.13 -6.15 11.94
C THR A 343 -9.62 -7.14 10.88
N ALA A 344 -10.53 -7.93 10.30
CA ALA A 344 -10.14 -8.98 9.34
C ALA A 344 -9.46 -8.41 8.08
N THR A 345 -8.46 -9.11 7.56
CA THR A 345 -7.71 -8.76 6.34
C THR A 345 -8.41 -9.17 5.04
N ASN A 346 -9.70 -9.49 5.12
CA ASN A 346 -10.46 -10.04 4.01
C ASN A 346 -11.03 -8.92 3.11
N LEU A 347 -11.74 -9.26 2.02
CA LEU A 347 -12.31 -8.26 1.10
C LEU A 347 -13.83 -8.12 1.27
N ARG A 348 -14.32 -8.40 2.48
CA ARG A 348 -15.74 -8.24 2.83
C ARG A 348 -16.04 -6.78 3.13
N ARG A 349 -17.31 -6.40 2.91
CA ARG A 349 -17.77 -5.05 3.25
C ARG A 349 -17.59 -4.76 4.74
N PHE A 350 -17.24 -3.53 5.06
CA PHE A 350 -17.16 -3.04 6.44
C PHE A 350 -18.53 -2.66 6.96
N SER A 351 -18.75 -2.79 8.27
CA SER A 351 -19.75 -1.94 8.92
C SER A 351 -19.25 -0.50 8.92
N THR A 352 -20.19 0.44 8.97
CA THR A 352 -19.86 1.87 9.04
C THR A 352 -18.96 2.19 10.24
N GLU A 353 -19.23 1.58 11.39
CA GLU A 353 -18.44 1.74 12.62
C GLU A 353 -17.03 1.16 12.49
N GLN A 354 -16.90 -0.03 11.89
CA GLN A 354 -15.58 -0.62 11.61
C GLN A 354 -14.74 0.28 10.70
N PHE A 355 -15.37 0.85 9.67
CA PHE A 355 -14.68 1.76 8.76
C PHE A 355 -14.19 2.99 9.53
N ASP A 356 -15.09 3.64 10.27
CA ASP A 356 -14.79 4.87 10.99
C ASP A 356 -13.69 4.64 12.06
N ASN A 357 -13.69 3.49 12.75
CA ASN A 357 -12.66 3.13 13.74
C ASN A 357 -11.28 2.91 13.08
N VAL A 358 -11.20 2.09 12.03
CA VAL A 358 -9.92 1.81 11.34
C VAL A 358 -9.36 3.05 10.65
N PHE A 359 -10.23 3.85 10.03
CA PHE A 359 -9.85 5.09 9.38
C PHE A 359 -9.31 6.11 10.39
N ARG A 360 -10.04 6.34 11.49
CA ARG A 360 -9.60 7.24 12.57
C ARG A 360 -8.29 6.78 13.18
N HIS A 361 -8.12 5.48 13.41
CA HIS A 361 -6.87 4.92 13.92
C HIS A 361 -5.68 5.23 13.00
N GLY A 362 -5.83 5.05 11.69
CA GLY A 362 -4.79 5.41 10.71
C GLY A 362 -4.43 6.89 10.74
N PHE A 363 -5.43 7.76 10.88
CA PHE A 363 -5.22 9.20 11.04
C PHE A 363 -4.44 9.52 12.31
N GLU A 364 -4.89 9.02 13.46
CA GLU A 364 -4.35 9.40 14.78
C GLU A 364 -2.95 8.86 15.02
N VAL A 365 -2.66 7.62 14.63
CA VAL A 365 -1.30 7.06 14.72
C VAL A 365 -0.35 7.86 13.84
N THR A 366 -0.75 8.21 12.62
CA THR A 366 0.06 9.07 11.74
C THR A 366 0.29 10.45 12.35
N ASN A 367 -0.77 11.06 12.87
CA ASN A 367 -0.72 12.37 13.50
C ASN A 367 0.24 12.40 14.71
N CYS A 368 0.08 11.45 15.64
CA CYS A 368 0.93 11.35 16.82
C CYS A 368 2.39 11.06 16.44
N MET A 369 2.60 10.19 15.45
CA MET A 369 3.95 9.80 15.03
C MET A 369 4.70 10.96 14.37
N LEU A 370 4.04 11.68 13.46
CA LEU A 370 4.62 12.87 12.82
C LEU A 370 4.89 13.98 13.82
N PHE A 371 3.93 14.26 14.72
CA PHE A 371 4.08 15.26 15.78
C PHE A 371 5.22 14.91 16.73
N ALA A 372 5.29 13.67 17.23
CA ALA A 372 6.33 13.26 18.18
C ALA A 372 7.73 13.25 17.57
N SER A 373 7.84 12.81 16.30
CA SER A 373 9.15 12.66 15.64
C SER A 373 9.66 13.98 15.03
N TYR A 374 8.75 14.83 14.53
CA TYR A 374 9.08 16.05 13.78
C TYR A 374 8.16 17.23 14.15
N PRO A 375 8.11 17.64 15.43
CA PRO A 375 7.15 18.65 15.93
C PRO A 375 7.34 20.05 15.33
N LYS A 376 8.50 20.33 14.72
CA LYS A 376 8.77 21.60 14.02
C LYS A 376 8.18 21.64 12.60
N GLN A 377 7.71 20.51 12.08
CA GLN A 377 7.26 20.37 10.69
C GLN A 377 5.83 19.88 10.55
N PHE A 378 5.34 19.16 11.56
CA PHE A 378 3.99 18.63 11.60
C PHE A 378 3.36 18.99 12.94
N ASP A 379 2.26 19.73 12.88
CA ASP A 379 1.51 20.11 14.07
C ASP A 379 0.60 18.95 14.50
N HIS A 380 0.23 18.90 15.78
CA HIS A 380 -0.79 17.97 16.22
C HIS A 380 -2.17 18.43 15.75
N ILE A 381 -2.90 17.55 15.06
CA ILE A 381 -4.26 17.82 14.56
C ILE A 381 -5.27 16.95 15.29
N ASP A 382 -6.20 17.59 16.00
CA ASP A 382 -7.33 16.90 16.61
C ASP A 382 -8.32 16.42 15.54
N TYR A 383 -8.53 15.11 15.49
CA TYR A 383 -9.42 14.45 14.53
C TYR A 383 -10.87 14.96 14.62
N ALA A 384 -11.37 15.21 15.83
CA ALA A 384 -12.74 15.68 16.03
C ALA A 384 -12.94 17.12 15.51
N LYS A 385 -11.93 17.98 15.70
CA LYS A 385 -11.94 19.36 15.16
C LYS A 385 -11.78 19.38 13.64
N SER A 386 -10.94 18.50 13.09
CA SER A 386 -10.84 18.30 11.63
C SER A 386 -12.20 17.93 11.05
N LYS A 387 -12.94 17.03 11.70
CA LYS A 387 -14.28 16.62 11.23
C LYS A 387 -15.32 17.74 11.35
N SER A 388 -15.37 18.45 12.48
CA SER A 388 -16.39 19.49 12.73
C SER A 388 -16.21 20.74 11.88
N GLN A 389 -14.97 21.17 11.60
CA GLN A 389 -14.69 22.27 10.67
C GLN A 389 -15.19 21.98 9.24
N LYS A 390 -15.33 20.69 8.87
CA LYS A 390 -15.84 20.27 7.56
C LYS A 390 -17.35 20.23 7.51
N GLU A 391 -18.02 19.76 8.57
CA GLU A 391 -19.48 19.80 8.66
C GLU A 391 -20.00 21.24 8.61
N MET A 392 -19.29 22.21 9.20
CA MET A 392 -19.63 23.64 9.12
C MET A 392 -19.39 24.29 7.74
N ARG A 393 -18.52 23.73 6.88
CA ARG A 393 -18.28 24.23 5.51
C ARG A 393 -19.29 23.69 4.49
N GLN A 394 -20.12 22.72 4.89
CA GLN A 394 -21.16 22.10 4.05
C GLN A 394 -22.56 22.65 4.32
N VAL A 395 -22.70 23.56 5.29
CA VAL A 395 -23.89 24.39 5.58
C VAL A 395 -23.66 25.76 4.98
#